data_AF-A0A336K3W5-F1
#
_entry.id   AF-A0A336K3W5-F1
#
_cell.length_a   1.000
_cell.length_b   1.000
_cell.length_c   1.000
_cell.angle_alpha   90.00
_cell.angle_beta   90.00
_cell.angle_gamma   90.00
#
_symmetry.space_group_name_H-M   'P 1'
#
loop_
_entity.id
_entity.type
_entity.pdbx_description
1 polymer ?
#
loop_
_entity_poly.entity_id
_entity_poly.type
_entity_poly.pdbx_seq_one_letter_code
_entity_poly.pdbx_strand_id
1 'polypeptide(L)'
;MVHLSIFGIIGGTILIALGLLMGFAVFPPVVNTKVKESVQLLEDSDQYYRWEALPQPLDFKVYFFNVTNVDEIQNGGKPRVVEVGPYVYSQYRRKQNVQFSDDKMTVTYTQTQRYFFNAEASAPRTEHDEVVVLNMVMNTVFQTLESQIKDTLVDIRSGVNNTLESIPLVNLVKRLIERTTPLQSILQRAEVESTANLGFINGELNRVFDRPESMFVKTTPKKFLFDGVPFCMKPLIGIAAIICKQIADAKSNTVSQADDGSLKFALFNYKNNTHDGVFIVNTGYRDPLKTGKIEFWKGHNTLENWLNNPGGSTSMCNKINGTDASSFPPFRQKDEDLYIFSADVCRYDMKFYFFHRHINFVSFFSDLLN
;
A
#
# COMPACT_ATOMS: atom_id res chain seq x y z
N MET A 1 77.29 15.70 8.25
CA MET A 1 76.25 15.34 7.25
C MET A 1 75.51 14.06 7.61
N VAL A 2 76.20 12.95 7.95
CA VAL A 2 75.57 11.64 8.25
C VAL A 2 74.52 11.67 9.39
N HIS A 3 74.76 12.42 10.47
CA HIS A 3 73.80 12.51 11.57
C HIS A 3 72.46 13.15 11.18
N LEU A 4 72.48 14.16 10.31
CA LEU A 4 71.27 14.86 9.87
C LEU A 4 70.36 13.95 9.02
N SER A 5 70.98 13.10 8.19
CA SER A 5 70.30 12.09 7.38
C SER A 5 69.61 11.01 8.24
N ILE A 6 70.27 10.58 9.32
CA ILE A 6 69.72 9.59 10.24
C ILE A 6 68.50 10.15 10.99
N PHE A 7 68.57 11.40 11.48
CA PHE A 7 67.43 12.06 12.13
C PHE A 7 66.24 12.22 11.17
N GLY A 8 66.49 12.52 9.88
CA GLY A 8 65.45 12.59 8.86
C GLY A 8 64.76 11.25 8.60
N ILE A 9 65.53 10.15 8.53
CA ILE A 9 64.98 8.80 8.33
C ILE A 9 64.15 8.37 9.54
N ILE A 10 64.64 8.59 10.77
CA ILE A 10 63.91 8.25 12.00
C ILE A 10 62.62 9.09 12.11
N GLY A 11 62.68 10.38 11.80
CA GLY A 11 61.49 11.24 11.78
C GLY A 11 60.45 10.77 10.75
N GLY A 12 60.91 10.42 9.54
CA GLY A 12 60.04 9.90 8.48
C GLY A 12 59.38 8.57 8.81
N THR A 13 60.13 7.62 9.40
CA THR A 13 59.55 6.32 9.81
C THR A 13 58.55 6.48 10.95
N ILE A 14 58.81 7.38 11.91
CA ILE A 14 57.86 7.71 12.98
C ILE A 14 56.57 8.30 12.40
N LEU A 15 56.66 9.24 11.45
CA LEU A 15 55.48 9.83 10.80
C LEU A 15 54.66 8.80 10.02
N ILE A 16 55.31 7.89 9.29
CA ILE A 16 54.62 6.81 8.58
C ILE A 16 53.97 5.86 9.59
N ALA A 17 54.66 5.49 10.67
CA ALA A 17 54.11 4.63 11.71
C ALA A 17 52.89 5.27 12.40
N LEU A 18 52.95 6.58 12.70
CA LEU A 18 51.83 7.36 13.22
C LEU A 18 50.67 7.43 12.22
N GLY A 19 50.96 7.64 10.93
CA GLY A 19 49.95 7.65 9.87
C GLY A 19 49.24 6.30 9.72
N LEU A 20 49.99 5.19 9.77
CA LEU A 20 49.42 3.84 9.74
C LEU A 20 48.62 3.54 11.01
N LEU A 21 49.12 3.94 12.18
CA LEU A 21 48.42 3.77 13.45
C LEU A 21 47.11 4.56 13.47
N MET A 22 47.14 5.84 13.06
CA MET A 22 45.93 6.64 12.94
C MET A 22 44.98 6.06 11.89
N GLY A 23 45.47 5.72 10.70
CA GLY A 23 44.65 5.25 9.59
C GLY A 23 43.98 3.89 9.80
N PHE A 24 44.68 2.93 10.41
CA PHE A 24 44.17 1.56 10.58
C PHE A 24 43.66 1.24 11.98
N ALA A 25 44.18 1.86 13.03
CA ALA A 25 43.79 1.55 14.40
C ALA A 25 42.84 2.58 15.02
N VAL A 26 43.04 3.88 14.75
CA VAL A 26 42.24 4.95 15.39
C VAL A 26 41.05 5.36 14.54
N PHE A 27 41.26 5.54 13.23
CA PHE A 27 40.24 6.06 12.32
C PHE A 27 39.02 5.14 12.20
N PRO A 28 39.15 3.80 12.01
CA PRO A 28 37.96 2.96 11.85
C PRO A 28 37.03 2.94 13.08
N PRO A 29 37.53 2.82 14.33
CA PRO A 29 36.68 2.95 15.52
C PRO A 29 36.03 4.32 15.66
N VAL A 30 36.76 5.41 15.39
CA VAL A 30 36.21 6.78 15.48
C VAL A 30 35.09 6.99 14.46
N VAL A 31 35.30 6.59 13.21
CA VAL A 31 34.28 6.64 12.17
C VAL A 31 33.07 5.81 12.56
N ASN A 32 33.27 4.57 13.01
CA ASN A 32 32.16 3.72 13.43
C ASN A 32 31.34 4.34 14.57
N THR A 33 31.99 4.92 15.58
CA THR A 33 31.30 5.61 16.68
C THR A 33 30.53 6.83 16.17
N LYS A 34 31.13 7.65 15.30
CA LYS A 34 30.45 8.82 14.71
C LYS A 34 29.29 8.45 13.81
N VAL A 35 29.41 7.38 13.03
CA VAL A 35 28.29 6.84 12.26
C VAL A 35 27.17 6.38 13.18
N LYS A 36 27.49 5.62 14.25
CA LYS A 36 26.48 5.18 15.22
C LYS A 36 25.74 6.35 15.87
N GLU A 37 26.45 7.38 16.32
CA GLU A 37 25.83 8.61 16.87
C GLU A 37 24.96 9.33 15.83
N SER A 38 25.40 9.39 14.56
CA SER A 38 24.69 10.09 13.50
C SER A 38 23.44 9.38 12.98
N VAL A 39 23.28 8.08 13.23
CA VAL A 39 22.10 7.32 12.76
C VAL A 39 21.03 7.16 13.82
N GLN A 40 21.35 7.37 15.09
CA GLN A 40 20.37 7.18 16.16
C GLN A 40 19.28 8.26 16.06
N LEU A 41 18.03 7.83 16.20
CA LEU A 41 16.90 8.75 16.31
C LEU A 41 16.83 9.19 17.77
N LEU A 42 17.48 10.31 18.05
CA LEU A 42 17.43 10.97 19.35
C LEU A 42 16.70 12.29 19.22
N GLU A 43 15.94 12.65 20.24
CA GLU A 43 15.30 13.95 20.35
C GLU A 43 16.32 15.08 20.13
N ASP A 44 15.94 16.07 19.33
CA ASP A 44 16.76 17.23 18.94
C ASP A 44 18.09 16.94 18.23
N SER A 45 18.29 15.72 17.71
CA SER A 45 19.43 15.42 16.84
C SER A 45 19.22 15.89 15.40
N ASP A 46 20.29 16.19 14.67
CA ASP A 46 20.23 16.48 13.22
C ASP A 46 19.54 15.35 12.43
N GLN A 47 19.76 14.11 12.86
CA GLN A 47 19.15 12.95 12.24
C GLN A 47 17.65 12.88 12.47
N TYR A 48 17.18 13.28 13.65
CA TYR A 48 15.75 13.40 13.95
C TYR A 48 15.08 14.40 13.00
N TYR A 49 15.63 15.60 12.80
CA TYR A 49 15.01 16.59 11.90
C TYR A 49 14.94 16.11 10.45
N ARG A 50 15.97 15.40 9.97
CA ARG A 50 15.97 14.77 8.62
C ARG A 50 14.96 13.62 8.50
N TRP A 51 14.70 12.91 9.59
CA TRP A 51 13.75 11.81 9.65
C TRP A 51 12.30 12.29 9.81
N GLU A 52 12.10 13.39 10.53
CA GLU A 52 10.79 14.02 10.78
C GLU A 52 10.18 14.51 9.47
N ALA A 53 10.96 15.20 8.64
CA ALA A 53 10.51 15.73 7.35
C ALA A 53 11.55 15.45 6.26
N LEU A 54 11.09 14.90 5.14
CA LEU A 54 11.96 14.70 3.99
C LEU A 54 12.41 16.07 3.44
N PRO A 55 13.72 16.30 3.23
CA PRO A 55 14.24 17.59 2.77
C PRO A 55 13.83 17.93 1.34
N GLN A 56 13.56 16.91 0.51
CA GLN A 56 13.05 17.05 -0.86
C GLN A 56 11.73 16.27 -0.99
N PRO A 57 10.68 16.83 -1.62
CA PRO A 57 9.49 16.08 -1.97
C PRO A 57 9.80 14.92 -2.93
N LEU A 58 9.01 13.86 -2.84
CA LEU A 58 9.10 12.72 -3.73
C LEU A 58 8.22 12.93 -4.96
N ASP A 59 8.71 12.55 -6.15
CA ASP A 59 7.89 12.53 -7.36
C ASP A 59 6.95 11.32 -7.35
N PHE A 60 5.68 11.54 -7.06
CA PHE A 60 4.63 10.54 -7.14
C PHE A 60 4.01 10.55 -8.55
N LYS A 61 4.40 9.58 -9.38
CA LYS A 61 3.96 9.46 -10.78
C LYS A 61 2.84 8.44 -10.90
N VAL A 62 1.70 8.87 -11.44
CA VAL A 62 0.54 8.00 -11.68
C VAL A 62 0.36 7.80 -13.17
N TYR A 63 0.12 6.54 -13.56
CA TYR A 63 -0.23 6.13 -14.91
C TYR A 63 -1.58 5.42 -14.87
N PHE A 64 -2.47 5.79 -15.77
CA PHE A 64 -3.78 5.18 -15.91
C PHE A 64 -3.80 4.24 -17.10
N PHE A 65 -4.41 3.07 -16.94
CA PHE A 65 -4.75 2.21 -18.07
C PHE A 65 -6.13 2.61 -18.60
N ASN A 66 -6.14 3.54 -19.56
CA ASN A 66 -7.35 4.08 -20.18
C ASN A 66 -8.01 3.02 -21.08
N VAL A 67 -9.28 2.70 -20.81
CA VAL A 67 -10.03 1.66 -21.54
C VAL A 67 -10.59 2.21 -22.85
N THR A 68 -10.37 1.49 -23.95
CA THR A 68 -10.74 1.96 -25.31
C THR A 68 -11.92 1.23 -25.95
N ASN A 69 -12.38 0.10 -25.39
CA ASN A 69 -13.42 -0.75 -25.97
C ASN A 69 -14.46 -1.20 -24.95
N VAL A 70 -15.06 -0.24 -24.24
CA VAL A 70 -16.06 -0.49 -23.19
C VAL A 70 -17.19 -1.41 -23.67
N ASP A 71 -17.79 -1.12 -24.82
CA ASP A 71 -18.93 -1.89 -25.34
C ASP A 71 -18.55 -3.34 -25.68
N GLU A 72 -17.37 -3.57 -26.25
CA GLU A 72 -16.88 -4.92 -26.53
C GLU A 72 -16.68 -5.71 -25.24
N ILE A 73 -16.11 -5.08 -24.20
CA ILE A 73 -15.87 -5.73 -22.90
C ILE A 73 -17.18 -6.15 -22.26
N GLN A 74 -18.20 -5.30 -22.29
CA GLN A 74 -19.52 -5.63 -21.74
C GLN A 74 -20.16 -6.83 -22.44
N ASN A 75 -19.84 -7.06 -23.71
CA ASN A 75 -20.30 -8.22 -24.47
C ASN A 75 -19.38 -9.45 -24.34
N GLY A 76 -18.46 -9.46 -23.36
CA GLY A 76 -17.54 -10.57 -23.11
C GLY A 76 -16.24 -10.51 -23.93
N GLY A 77 -15.99 -9.40 -24.64
CA GLY A 77 -14.76 -9.15 -25.37
C GLY A 77 -13.56 -8.89 -24.45
N LYS A 78 -12.35 -9.01 -24.99
CA LYS A 78 -11.11 -8.80 -24.24
C LYS A 78 -10.85 -7.29 -24.04
N PRO A 79 -10.51 -6.82 -22.81
CA PRO A 79 -10.16 -5.42 -22.59
C PRO A 79 -8.93 -4.96 -23.36
N ARG A 80 -9.05 -3.78 -24.00
CA ARG A 80 -7.94 -3.04 -24.60
C ARG A 80 -7.73 -1.74 -23.83
N VAL A 81 -6.55 -1.61 -23.25
CA VAL A 81 -6.13 -0.43 -22.49
C VAL A 81 -4.93 0.25 -23.13
N VAL A 82 -4.88 1.57 -22.97
CA VAL A 82 -3.74 2.41 -23.36
C VAL A 82 -3.23 3.10 -22.10
N GLU A 83 -1.93 2.99 -21.82
CA GLU A 83 -1.32 3.71 -20.71
C GLU A 83 -1.33 5.22 -20.97
N VAL A 84 -1.77 5.99 -19.98
CA VAL A 84 -1.89 7.44 -20.02
C VAL A 84 -1.23 8.04 -18.78
N GLY A 85 -0.19 8.83 -18.99
CA GLY A 85 0.59 9.49 -17.95
C GLY A 85 1.94 9.98 -18.48
N PRO A 86 2.84 10.42 -17.59
CA PRO A 86 2.65 10.49 -16.14
C PRO A 86 1.81 11.70 -15.71
N TYR A 87 0.94 11.49 -14.72
CA TYR A 87 0.43 12.58 -13.88
C TYR A 87 1.32 12.65 -12.64
N VAL A 88 2.14 13.69 -12.55
CA VAL A 88 3.18 13.84 -11.53
C VAL A 88 2.66 14.72 -10.39
N TYR A 89 2.79 14.22 -9.16
CA TYR A 89 2.51 14.95 -7.94
C TYR A 89 3.75 15.03 -7.06
N SER A 90 4.11 16.22 -6.60
CA SER A 90 5.11 16.38 -5.55
C SER A 90 4.51 15.93 -4.22
N GLN A 91 5.02 14.83 -3.69
CA GLN A 91 4.59 14.23 -2.43
C GLN A 91 5.51 14.66 -1.28
N TYR A 92 4.96 15.42 -0.34
CA TYR A 92 5.62 15.75 0.91
C TYR A 92 5.21 14.74 1.97
N ARG A 93 6.17 14.24 2.76
CA ARG A 93 5.91 13.36 3.89
C ARG A 93 6.47 14.00 5.16
N ARG A 94 5.66 14.03 6.20
CA ARG A 94 6.07 14.54 7.51
C ARG A 94 5.57 13.65 8.63
N LYS A 95 6.42 13.40 9.61
CA LYS A 95 6.08 12.72 10.85
C LYS A 95 5.61 13.76 11.87
N GLN A 96 4.51 13.48 12.53
CA GLN A 96 3.83 14.35 13.48
C GLN A 96 3.49 13.58 14.74
N ASN A 97 3.22 14.30 15.83
CA ASN A 97 2.95 13.72 17.15
C ASN A 97 4.09 12.79 17.59
N VAL A 98 5.34 13.20 17.33
CA VAL A 98 6.51 12.41 17.67
C VAL A 98 6.71 12.39 19.18
N GLN A 99 6.82 11.20 19.76
CA GLN A 99 7.03 10.99 21.18
C GLN A 99 8.06 9.89 21.40
N PHE A 100 9.17 10.23 22.05
CA PHE A 100 10.20 9.26 22.44
C PHE A 100 9.78 8.56 23.74
N SER A 101 10.10 7.26 23.85
CA SER A 101 9.92 6.55 25.11
C SER A 101 10.95 7.00 26.16
N ASP A 102 10.60 6.92 27.44
CA ASP A 102 11.49 7.32 28.55
C ASP A 102 12.84 6.59 28.54
N ASP A 103 12.84 5.33 28.10
CA ASP A 103 14.04 4.49 27.96
C ASP A 103 14.82 4.74 26.66
N LYS A 104 14.34 5.68 25.82
CA LYS A 104 14.87 6.08 24.50
C LYS A 104 14.93 4.96 23.47
N MET A 105 14.34 3.79 23.72
CA MET A 105 14.44 2.64 22.81
C MET A 105 13.52 2.76 21.60
N THR A 106 12.40 3.46 21.76
CA THR A 106 11.36 3.56 20.73
C THR A 106 10.91 5.00 20.55
N VAL A 107 10.38 5.28 19.36
CA VAL A 107 9.73 6.54 19.05
C VAL A 107 8.40 6.26 18.37
N THR A 108 7.36 6.92 18.87
CA THR A 108 5.99 6.83 18.39
C THR A 108 5.68 8.04 17.52
N TYR A 109 5.03 7.85 16.38
CA TYR A 109 4.63 8.95 15.50
C TYR A 109 3.44 8.59 14.62
N THR A 110 2.85 9.62 14.02
CA THR A 110 1.91 9.51 12.89
C THR A 110 2.54 10.14 11.66
N GLN A 111 2.26 9.62 10.47
CA GLN A 111 2.82 10.17 9.23
C GLN A 111 1.72 10.78 8.38
N THR A 112 1.87 12.07 8.06
CA THR A 112 0.99 12.78 7.12
C THR A 112 1.67 12.96 5.77
N GLN A 113 0.85 12.94 4.71
CA GLN A 113 1.30 13.13 3.34
C GLN A 113 0.55 14.28 2.69
N ARG A 114 1.20 15.01 1.79
CA ARG A 114 0.57 16.05 0.98
C ARG A 114 0.97 15.89 -0.47
N TYR A 115 0.01 15.99 -1.37
CA TYR A 115 0.20 15.83 -2.79
C TYR A 115 -0.12 17.14 -3.50
N PHE A 116 0.82 17.64 -4.30
CA PHE A 116 0.64 18.83 -5.12
C PHE A 116 0.90 18.48 -6.57
N PHE A 117 -0.06 18.73 -7.46
CA PHE A 117 0.10 18.44 -8.89
C PHE A 117 1.25 19.28 -9.47
N ASN A 118 2.17 18.63 -10.17
CA ASN A 118 3.27 19.29 -10.88
C ASN A 118 2.92 19.34 -12.37
N ALA A 119 2.41 20.49 -12.82
CA ALA A 119 1.97 20.70 -14.19
C ALA A 119 3.12 20.64 -15.21
N GLU A 120 4.31 21.12 -14.84
CA GLU A 120 5.48 21.10 -15.72
C GLU A 120 5.97 19.67 -15.95
N ALA A 121 6.14 18.90 -14.89
CA ALA A 121 6.58 17.51 -14.98
C ALA A 121 5.51 16.58 -15.60
N SER A 122 4.25 16.98 -15.60
CA SER A 122 3.14 16.26 -16.25
C SER A 122 2.88 16.70 -17.69
N ALA A 123 3.51 17.79 -18.15
CA ALA A 123 3.22 18.38 -19.46
C ALA A 123 3.43 17.35 -20.60
N PRO A 124 2.56 17.33 -21.63
CA PRO A 124 1.45 18.26 -21.89
C PRO A 124 0.12 17.88 -21.21
N ARG A 125 0.12 16.93 -20.26
CA ARG A 125 -1.09 16.42 -19.59
C ARG A 125 -1.51 17.30 -18.43
N THR A 126 -2.80 17.25 -18.10
CA THR A 126 -3.36 17.96 -16.94
C THR A 126 -4.14 17.01 -16.03
N GLU A 127 -4.26 17.33 -14.74
CA GLU A 127 -5.07 16.53 -13.82
C GLU A 127 -6.59 16.55 -14.12
N HIS A 128 -7.01 17.29 -15.16
CA HIS A 128 -8.37 17.41 -15.67
C HIS A 128 -8.59 16.62 -16.97
N ASP A 129 -7.56 15.93 -17.48
CA ASP A 129 -7.67 15.05 -18.64
C ASP A 129 -8.74 13.97 -18.40
N GLU A 130 -9.52 13.64 -19.41
CA GLU A 130 -10.52 12.58 -19.31
C GLU A 130 -9.85 11.20 -19.42
N VAL A 131 -10.19 10.32 -18.47
CA VAL A 131 -9.79 8.91 -18.46
C VAL A 131 -10.99 8.01 -18.20
N VAL A 132 -11.03 6.89 -18.90
CA VAL A 132 -12.01 5.81 -18.73
C VAL A 132 -11.36 4.70 -17.91
N VAL A 133 -11.85 4.51 -16.69
CA VAL A 133 -11.26 3.58 -15.71
C VAL A 133 -12.33 2.69 -15.10
N LEU A 134 -11.92 1.58 -14.48
CA LEU A 134 -12.85 0.69 -13.78
C LEU A 134 -13.52 1.44 -12.62
N ASN A 135 -14.86 1.36 -12.53
CA ASN A 135 -15.59 1.86 -11.37
C ASN A 135 -15.31 0.92 -10.18
N MET A 136 -14.35 1.30 -9.33
CA MET A 136 -13.90 0.47 -8.22
C MET A 136 -15.01 0.16 -7.23
N VAL A 137 -15.84 1.15 -6.86
CA VAL A 137 -16.93 0.93 -5.89
C VAL A 137 -17.96 -0.04 -6.46
N MET A 138 -18.38 0.16 -7.70
CA MET A 138 -19.33 -0.75 -8.35
C MET A 138 -18.76 -2.17 -8.43
N ASN A 139 -17.48 -2.31 -8.77
CA ASN A 139 -16.80 -3.60 -8.79
C ASN A 139 -16.72 -4.26 -7.39
N THR A 140 -16.48 -3.49 -6.32
CA THR A 140 -16.50 -4.05 -4.95
C THR A 140 -17.90 -4.54 -4.58
N VAL A 141 -18.95 -3.80 -4.94
CA VAL A 141 -20.34 -4.23 -4.72
C VAL A 141 -20.61 -5.53 -5.47
N PHE A 142 -20.19 -5.63 -6.74
CA PHE A 142 -20.32 -6.88 -7.51
C PHE A 142 -19.57 -8.05 -6.86
N GLN A 143 -18.32 -7.85 -6.43
CA GLN A 143 -17.53 -8.90 -5.78
C GLN A 143 -18.17 -9.38 -4.48
N THR A 144 -18.69 -8.46 -3.65
CA THR A 144 -19.40 -8.81 -2.42
C THR A 144 -20.69 -9.58 -2.72
N LEU A 145 -21.48 -9.13 -3.69
CA LEU A 145 -22.70 -9.83 -4.11
C LEU A 145 -22.38 -11.23 -4.65
N GLU A 146 -21.36 -11.37 -5.50
CA GLU A 146 -20.92 -12.68 -6.00
C GLU A 146 -20.50 -13.61 -4.87
N SER A 147 -19.77 -13.11 -3.87
CA SER A 147 -19.38 -13.91 -2.70
C SER A 147 -20.60 -14.37 -1.92
N GLN A 148 -21.54 -13.48 -1.61
CA GLN A 148 -22.75 -13.83 -0.89
C GLN A 148 -23.61 -14.85 -1.63
N ILE A 149 -23.71 -14.72 -2.96
CA ILE A 149 -24.42 -15.70 -3.80
C ILE A 149 -23.71 -17.05 -3.74
N LYS A 150 -22.37 -17.09 -3.87
CA LYS A 150 -21.59 -18.33 -3.77
C LYS A 150 -21.78 -19.01 -2.41
N ASP A 151 -21.70 -18.24 -1.32
CA ASP A 151 -21.86 -18.75 0.05
C ASP A 151 -23.28 -19.29 0.27
N THR A 152 -24.31 -18.54 -0.15
CA THR A 152 -25.71 -18.99 -0.08
C THR A 152 -25.93 -20.28 -0.89
N LEU A 153 -25.35 -20.39 -2.09
CA LEU A 153 -25.44 -21.59 -2.91
C LEU A 153 -24.71 -22.78 -2.28
N VAL A 154 -23.56 -22.56 -1.62
CA VAL A 154 -22.82 -23.58 -0.87
C VAL A 154 -23.61 -24.05 0.35
N ASP A 155 -24.25 -23.13 1.08
CA ASP A 155 -25.09 -23.44 2.24
C ASP A 155 -26.35 -24.21 1.85
N ILE A 156 -27.03 -23.81 0.77
CA ILE A 156 -28.16 -24.57 0.21
C ILE A 156 -27.68 -25.95 -0.23
N ARG A 157 -26.55 -26.05 -0.95
CA ARG A 157 -25.99 -27.34 -1.39
C ARG A 157 -25.68 -28.25 -0.21
N SER A 158 -25.05 -27.72 0.85
CA SER A 158 -24.67 -28.50 2.03
C SER A 158 -25.90 -28.91 2.85
N GLY A 159 -26.87 -28.01 3.05
CA GLY A 159 -28.15 -28.29 3.72
C GLY A 159 -28.98 -29.33 2.98
N VAL A 160 -29.12 -29.20 1.66
CA VAL A 160 -29.79 -30.18 0.79
C VAL A 160 -29.03 -31.51 0.83
N ASN A 161 -27.70 -31.50 0.74
CA ASN A 161 -26.90 -32.72 0.78
C ASN A 161 -27.03 -33.48 2.11
N ASN A 162 -26.94 -32.78 3.24
CA ASN A 162 -27.05 -33.37 4.57
C ASN A 162 -28.46 -33.91 4.86
N THR A 163 -29.49 -33.21 4.36
CA THR A 163 -30.90 -33.65 4.50
C THR A 163 -31.19 -34.85 3.60
N LEU A 164 -30.76 -34.83 2.33
CA LEU A 164 -30.90 -35.97 1.41
C LEU A 164 -30.16 -37.21 1.91
N GLU A 165 -28.96 -37.06 2.48
CA GLU A 165 -28.15 -38.19 2.93
C GLU A 165 -28.74 -38.92 4.14
N SER A 166 -29.59 -38.24 4.92
CA SER A 166 -30.33 -38.83 6.04
C SER A 166 -31.49 -39.76 5.63
N ILE A 167 -31.90 -39.75 4.35
CA ILE A 167 -33.03 -40.55 3.85
C ILE A 167 -32.49 -41.72 3.01
N PRO A 168 -32.62 -42.99 3.47
CA PRO A 168 -32.00 -44.14 2.81
C PRO A 168 -32.41 -44.33 1.34
N LEU A 169 -33.70 -44.09 1.02
CA LEU A 169 -34.24 -44.21 -0.33
C LEU A 169 -33.68 -43.15 -1.28
N VAL A 170 -33.37 -41.97 -0.74
CA VAL A 170 -32.94 -40.80 -1.51
C VAL A 170 -31.48 -40.92 -1.90
N ASN A 171 -30.62 -41.54 -1.07
CA ASN A 171 -29.26 -41.89 -1.48
C ASN A 171 -29.21 -42.87 -2.66
N LEU A 172 -30.16 -43.81 -2.71
CA LEU A 172 -30.30 -44.74 -3.82
C LEU A 172 -30.75 -44.02 -5.10
N VAL A 173 -31.75 -43.16 -4.98
CA VAL A 173 -32.28 -42.32 -6.08
C VAL A 173 -31.25 -41.30 -6.56
N LYS A 174 -30.48 -40.67 -5.67
CA LYS A 174 -29.40 -39.72 -5.99
C LYS A 174 -28.30 -40.39 -6.82
N ARG A 175 -27.88 -41.61 -6.45
CA ARG A 175 -26.93 -42.41 -7.26
C ARG A 175 -27.48 -42.79 -8.64
N LEU A 176 -28.81 -42.92 -8.79
CA LEU A 176 -29.47 -43.18 -10.07
C LEU A 176 -29.65 -41.90 -10.91
N ILE A 177 -29.94 -40.76 -10.27
CA ILE A 177 -30.08 -39.43 -10.88
C ILE A 177 -28.72 -38.89 -11.34
N GLU A 178 -27.64 -39.02 -10.55
CA GLU A 178 -26.27 -38.63 -10.94
C GLU A 178 -25.76 -39.46 -12.13
N ARG A 179 -26.35 -40.63 -12.36
CA ARG A 179 -26.06 -41.49 -13.52
C ARG A 179 -26.82 -41.10 -14.78
N THR A 180 -27.87 -40.27 -14.66
CA THR A 180 -28.82 -39.97 -15.74
C THR A 180 -28.96 -38.48 -16.06
N THR A 181 -28.64 -37.58 -15.12
CA THR A 181 -28.66 -36.12 -15.32
C THR A 181 -27.25 -35.55 -15.24
N PRO A 182 -26.76 -34.87 -16.30
CA PRO A 182 -25.46 -34.22 -16.26
C PRO A 182 -25.51 -33.03 -15.29
N LEU A 183 -24.53 -32.93 -14.39
CA LEU A 183 -24.37 -31.87 -13.37
C LEU A 183 -24.57 -30.43 -13.92
N GLN A 184 -24.31 -30.23 -15.21
CA GLN A 184 -24.53 -28.97 -15.93
C GLN A 184 -25.99 -28.50 -15.92
N SER A 185 -26.99 -29.39 -15.94
CA SER A 185 -28.41 -28.98 -15.97
C SER A 185 -28.91 -28.41 -14.64
N ILE A 186 -28.29 -28.79 -13.53
CA ILE A 186 -28.60 -28.27 -12.19
C ILE A 186 -27.93 -26.90 -12.00
N LEU A 187 -26.67 -26.77 -12.43
CA LEU A 187 -25.95 -25.50 -12.47
C LEU A 187 -26.71 -24.45 -13.31
N GLN A 188 -27.20 -24.85 -14.48
CA GLN A 188 -27.95 -23.97 -15.37
C GLN A 188 -29.29 -23.53 -14.75
N ARG A 189 -29.97 -24.39 -13.98
CA ARG A 189 -31.20 -24.02 -13.27
C ARG A 189 -30.95 -23.07 -12.10
N ALA A 190 -29.83 -23.25 -11.37
CA ALA A 190 -29.41 -22.30 -10.34
C ALA A 190 -29.05 -20.91 -10.93
N GLU A 191 -28.46 -20.88 -12.14
CA GLU A 191 -28.24 -19.63 -12.91
C GLU A 191 -29.57 -18.97 -13.35
N VAL A 192 -30.60 -19.76 -13.69
CA VAL A 192 -31.94 -19.24 -14.07
C VAL A 192 -32.70 -18.63 -12.90
N GLU A 193 -32.54 -19.13 -11.67
CA GLU A 193 -33.17 -18.54 -10.48
C GLU A 193 -32.46 -17.25 -10.04
N SER A 194 -31.15 -17.16 -10.30
CA SER A 194 -30.32 -15.94 -10.18
C SER A 194 -30.79 -14.79 -11.11
N THR A 195 -31.41 -15.10 -12.26
CA THR A 195 -31.78 -14.09 -13.26
C THR A 195 -32.94 -13.18 -12.83
N ALA A 196 -33.83 -13.64 -11.93
CA ALA A 196 -34.87 -12.80 -11.33
C ALA A 196 -34.28 -11.76 -10.35
N ASN A 197 -33.19 -12.11 -9.66
CA ASN A 197 -32.44 -11.18 -8.81
C ASN A 197 -31.64 -10.15 -9.65
N LEU A 198 -31.24 -10.48 -10.87
CA LEU A 198 -30.48 -9.56 -11.74
C LEU A 198 -31.28 -8.31 -12.12
N GLY A 199 -32.58 -8.42 -12.41
CA GLY A 199 -33.42 -7.25 -12.72
C GLY A 199 -33.56 -6.29 -11.53
N PHE A 200 -33.68 -6.86 -10.33
CA PHE A 200 -33.71 -6.13 -9.07
C PHE A 200 -32.35 -5.48 -8.75
N ILE A 201 -31.25 -6.22 -8.89
CA ILE A 201 -29.87 -5.71 -8.72
C ILE A 201 -29.61 -4.55 -9.69
N ASN A 202 -30.02 -4.68 -10.96
CA ASN A 202 -29.84 -3.64 -11.96
C ASN A 202 -30.61 -2.36 -11.59
N GLY A 203 -31.83 -2.48 -11.05
CA GLY A 203 -32.63 -1.35 -10.58
C GLY A 203 -31.97 -0.60 -9.41
N GLU A 204 -31.40 -1.30 -8.44
CA GLU A 204 -30.71 -0.69 -7.30
C GLU A 204 -29.34 -0.12 -7.68
N LEU A 205 -28.56 -0.80 -8.55
CA LEU A 205 -27.30 -0.27 -9.09
C LEU A 205 -27.52 1.04 -9.85
N ASN A 206 -28.58 1.12 -10.63
CA ASN A 206 -28.97 2.35 -11.33
C ASN A 206 -29.27 3.51 -10.37
N ARG A 207 -29.72 3.24 -9.15
CA ARG A 207 -29.93 4.28 -8.13
C ARG A 207 -28.65 4.65 -7.40
N VAL A 208 -27.81 3.66 -7.08
CA VAL A 208 -26.56 3.87 -6.34
C VAL A 208 -25.53 4.61 -7.21
N PHE A 209 -25.43 4.28 -8.50
CA PHE A 209 -24.41 4.79 -9.41
C PHE A 209 -24.96 5.70 -10.52
N ASP A 210 -26.18 6.23 -10.34
CA ASP A 210 -26.84 7.16 -11.27
C ASP A 210 -26.88 6.65 -12.73
N ARG A 211 -27.49 5.47 -12.92
CA ARG A 211 -27.67 4.80 -14.22
C ARG A 211 -26.35 4.69 -15.01
N PRO A 212 -25.37 3.92 -14.50
CA PRO A 212 -24.09 3.80 -15.16
C PRO A 212 -24.25 3.16 -16.55
N GLU A 213 -23.64 3.78 -17.57
CA GLU A 213 -23.58 3.19 -18.93
C GLU A 213 -22.79 1.88 -18.92
N SER A 214 -21.80 1.76 -18.04
CA SER A 214 -20.98 0.58 -17.92
C SER A 214 -20.35 0.38 -16.54
N MET A 215 -19.63 -0.74 -16.36
CA MET A 215 -18.77 -0.97 -15.19
C MET A 215 -17.53 -0.05 -15.17
N PHE A 216 -17.33 0.74 -16.21
CA PHE A 216 -16.29 1.77 -16.30
C PHE A 216 -16.90 3.15 -16.11
N VAL A 217 -16.10 4.06 -15.55
CA VAL A 217 -16.48 5.44 -15.31
C VAL A 217 -15.53 6.38 -16.05
N LYS A 218 -16.10 7.40 -16.70
CA LYS A 218 -15.36 8.55 -17.24
C LYS A 218 -15.10 9.53 -16.11
N THR A 219 -13.83 9.85 -15.86
CA THR A 219 -13.40 10.71 -14.76
C THR A 219 -12.11 11.43 -15.10
N THR A 220 -11.58 12.21 -14.17
CA THR A 220 -10.26 12.85 -14.28
C THR A 220 -9.30 12.29 -13.23
N PRO A 221 -7.97 12.37 -13.45
CA PRO A 221 -6.97 12.02 -12.46
C PRO A 221 -7.22 12.67 -11.10
N LYS A 222 -7.52 13.98 -11.08
CA LYS A 222 -7.80 14.71 -9.84
C LYS A 222 -8.98 14.13 -9.06
N LYS A 223 -10.11 13.88 -9.75
CA LYS A 223 -11.31 13.31 -9.13
C LYS A 223 -11.09 11.89 -8.65
N PHE A 224 -10.47 11.04 -9.47
CA PHE A 224 -10.30 9.64 -9.13
C PHE A 224 -9.28 9.40 -8.01
N LEU A 225 -8.21 10.21 -7.97
CA LEU A 225 -7.15 10.07 -6.98
C LEU A 225 -7.49 10.81 -5.68
N PHE A 226 -8.06 12.02 -5.74
CA PHE A 226 -8.15 12.90 -4.58
C PHE A 226 -9.53 13.51 -4.32
N ASP A 227 -10.19 14.17 -5.28
CA ASP A 227 -11.42 14.93 -4.99
C ASP A 227 -12.65 14.05 -4.76
N GLY A 228 -12.67 12.87 -5.37
CA GLY A 228 -13.72 11.88 -5.25
C GLY A 228 -14.67 11.83 -6.44
N VAL A 229 -14.95 10.60 -6.91
CA VAL A 229 -16.03 10.28 -7.83
C VAL A 229 -17.32 10.08 -7.02
N PRO A 230 -18.38 10.87 -7.23
CA PRO A 230 -19.60 10.78 -6.44
C PRO A 230 -20.41 9.53 -6.78
N PHE A 231 -21.08 8.99 -5.78
CA PHE A 231 -22.08 7.92 -5.87
C PHE A 231 -23.06 8.05 -4.68
N CYS A 232 -24.11 7.23 -4.64
CA CYS A 232 -25.15 7.33 -3.62
C CYS A 232 -25.80 8.74 -3.56
N MET A 233 -26.10 9.31 -4.73
CA MET A 233 -26.66 10.65 -4.85
C MET A 233 -28.11 10.68 -4.38
N LYS A 234 -28.49 11.70 -3.61
CA LYS A 234 -29.83 11.83 -3.04
C LYS A 234 -30.83 12.43 -4.04
N PRO A 235 -32.14 12.14 -3.90
CA PRO A 235 -32.76 11.30 -2.88
C PRO A 235 -32.65 9.80 -3.20
N LEU A 236 -32.17 9.02 -2.24
CA LEU A 236 -32.19 7.56 -2.29
C LEU A 236 -33.40 7.03 -1.52
N ILE A 237 -34.08 6.03 -2.09
CA ILE A 237 -35.22 5.36 -1.49
C ILE A 237 -35.01 3.84 -1.50
N GLY A 238 -35.66 3.13 -0.58
CA GLY A 238 -35.63 1.68 -0.53
C GLY A 238 -34.24 1.12 -0.26
N ILE A 239 -33.82 0.16 -1.07
CA ILE A 239 -32.67 -0.71 -0.79
C ILE A 239 -31.36 -0.03 -1.13
N ALA A 240 -31.32 0.81 -2.17
CA ALA A 240 -30.18 1.68 -2.46
C ALA A 240 -29.79 2.55 -1.25
N ALA A 241 -30.75 3.07 -0.48
CA ALA A 241 -30.45 3.84 0.73
C ALA A 241 -29.79 2.97 1.82
N ILE A 242 -30.22 1.71 1.96
CA ILE A 242 -29.64 0.75 2.90
C ILE A 242 -28.22 0.37 2.47
N ILE A 243 -28.01 0.07 1.18
CA ILE A 243 -26.69 -0.25 0.61
C ILE A 243 -25.72 0.90 0.84
N CYS A 244 -26.12 2.13 0.51
CA CYS A 244 -25.29 3.31 0.69
C CYS A 244 -24.97 3.56 2.17
N LYS A 245 -25.92 3.31 3.07
CA LYS A 245 -25.67 3.37 4.51
C LYS A 245 -24.67 2.31 4.96
N GLN A 246 -24.79 1.06 4.51
CA GLN A 246 -23.83 0.00 4.82
C GLN A 246 -22.42 0.33 4.31
N ILE A 247 -22.30 0.89 3.09
CA ILE A 247 -21.02 1.33 2.53
C ILE A 247 -20.41 2.44 3.39
N ALA A 248 -21.22 3.41 3.85
CA ALA A 248 -20.76 4.45 4.76
C ALA A 248 -20.33 3.88 6.13
N ASP A 249 -21.12 2.96 6.69
CA ASP A 249 -20.86 2.33 7.99
C ASP A 249 -19.64 1.40 7.98
N ALA A 250 -19.24 0.89 6.80
CA ALA A 250 -18.01 0.11 6.62
C ALA A 250 -16.73 0.93 6.88
N LYS A 251 -16.82 2.28 6.87
CA LYS A 251 -15.71 3.21 7.18
C LYS A 251 -14.43 2.92 6.40
N SER A 252 -14.58 2.57 5.12
CA SER A 252 -13.42 2.42 4.23
C SER A 252 -12.68 3.74 4.09
N ASN A 253 -11.37 3.69 4.11
CA ASN A 253 -10.52 4.86 3.91
C ASN A 253 -10.75 5.53 2.53
N THR A 254 -11.12 4.78 1.49
CA THR A 254 -11.28 5.34 0.14
C THR A 254 -12.67 5.93 -0.13
N VAL A 255 -13.57 5.90 0.86
CA VAL A 255 -14.94 6.43 0.74
C VAL A 255 -15.17 7.51 1.79
N SER A 256 -15.59 8.69 1.34
CA SER A 256 -15.96 9.81 2.21
C SER A 256 -17.39 10.27 1.96
N GLN A 257 -17.99 10.91 2.96
CA GLN A 257 -19.31 11.51 2.85
C GLN A 257 -19.19 13.00 2.48
N ALA A 258 -19.96 13.45 1.50
CA ALA A 258 -20.07 14.84 1.12
C ALA A 258 -21.13 15.59 1.94
N ASP A 259 -21.14 16.93 1.86
CA ASP A 259 -22.04 17.77 2.66
C ASP A 259 -23.54 17.55 2.37
N ASP A 260 -23.88 17.18 1.13
CA ASP A 260 -25.23 16.79 0.73
C ASP A 260 -25.62 15.36 1.22
N GLY A 261 -24.67 14.66 1.83
CA GLY A 261 -24.76 13.28 2.30
C GLY A 261 -24.68 12.23 1.20
N SER A 262 -24.26 12.60 -0.01
CA SER A 262 -23.77 11.65 -1.01
C SER A 262 -22.43 11.07 -0.57
N LEU A 263 -22.00 9.99 -1.22
CA LEU A 263 -20.69 9.38 -0.98
C LEU A 263 -19.74 9.69 -2.14
N LYS A 264 -18.45 9.74 -1.83
CA LYS A 264 -17.38 10.00 -2.80
C LYS A 264 -16.31 8.93 -2.67
N PHE A 265 -15.86 8.42 -3.80
CA PHE A 265 -14.76 7.48 -3.87
C PHE A 265 -13.49 8.15 -4.39
N ALA A 266 -12.40 8.06 -3.64
CA ALA A 266 -11.08 8.53 -4.06
C ALA A 266 -9.99 7.58 -3.58
N LEU A 267 -9.02 7.28 -4.43
CA LEU A 267 -7.99 6.28 -4.13
C LEU A 267 -7.02 6.75 -3.03
N PHE A 268 -6.68 8.05 -2.99
CA PHE A 268 -5.64 8.61 -2.12
C PHE A 268 -6.11 9.79 -1.28
N ASN A 269 -7.41 10.12 -1.25
CA ASN A 269 -7.94 11.23 -0.44
C ASN A 269 -7.56 11.10 1.04
N TYR A 270 -7.73 9.91 1.62
CA TYR A 270 -7.40 9.60 3.01
C TYR A 270 -5.92 9.64 3.37
N LYS A 271 -5.04 9.90 2.40
CA LYS A 271 -3.61 10.13 2.65
C LYS A 271 -3.26 11.61 2.62
N ASN A 272 -4.10 12.43 2.00
CA ASN A 272 -3.81 13.84 1.80
C ASN A 272 -4.21 14.65 3.05
N ASN A 273 -3.22 15.15 3.78
CA ASN A 273 -3.35 15.87 5.05
C ASN A 273 -3.85 15.03 6.25
N THR A 274 -3.74 13.72 6.16
CA THR A 274 -4.21 12.75 7.17
C THR A 274 -3.14 11.67 7.37
N HIS A 275 -3.32 10.76 8.33
CA HIS A 275 -2.36 9.69 8.63
C HIS A 275 -3.02 8.31 8.66
N ASP A 276 -2.27 7.28 8.26
CA ASP A 276 -2.73 5.89 8.19
C ASP A 276 -2.39 5.10 9.47
N GLY A 277 -2.67 5.72 10.62
CA GLY A 277 -2.39 5.15 11.94
C GLY A 277 -1.03 5.51 12.56
N VAL A 278 -0.82 4.97 13.76
CA VAL A 278 0.36 5.23 14.61
C VAL A 278 1.42 4.18 14.34
N PHE A 279 2.67 4.63 14.19
CA PHE A 279 3.86 3.80 14.07
C PHE A 279 4.69 3.89 15.34
N ILE A 280 5.22 2.75 15.79
CA ILE A 280 6.26 2.68 16.82
C ILE A 280 7.48 2.05 16.16
N VAL A 281 8.58 2.79 16.14
CA VAL A 281 9.84 2.35 15.53
C VAL A 281 10.96 2.36 16.55
N ASN A 282 11.95 1.50 16.33
CA ASN A 282 13.16 1.46 17.14
C ASN A 282 14.06 2.66 16.83
N THR A 283 14.58 3.33 17.85
CA THR A 283 15.45 4.51 17.69
C THR A 283 16.88 4.17 17.29
N GLY A 284 17.29 2.91 17.50
CA GLY A 284 18.67 2.48 17.37
C GLY A 284 19.56 2.86 18.55
N TYR A 285 19.00 3.38 19.65
CA TYR A 285 19.76 3.86 20.82
C TYR A 285 20.71 2.80 21.40
N ARG A 286 20.24 1.55 21.55
CA ARG A 286 21.09 0.43 22.00
C ARG A 286 21.81 -0.28 20.86
N ASP A 287 21.11 -0.43 19.73
CA ASP A 287 21.58 -1.17 18.57
C ASP A 287 21.29 -0.37 17.30
N PRO A 288 22.30 0.33 16.74
CA PRO A 288 22.16 1.12 15.52
C PRO A 288 21.66 0.31 14.31
N LEU A 289 21.82 -1.02 14.31
CA LEU A 289 21.30 -1.88 13.24
C LEU A 289 19.76 -2.00 13.25
N LYS A 290 19.10 -1.54 14.32
CA LYS A 290 17.65 -1.53 14.44
C LYS A 290 17.01 -0.17 14.15
N THR A 291 17.79 0.89 13.95
CA THR A 291 17.26 2.24 13.69
C THR A 291 16.17 2.23 12.62
N GLY A 292 15.02 2.82 12.92
CA GLY A 292 13.91 3.00 11.98
C GLY A 292 13.11 1.73 11.71
N LYS A 293 13.48 0.60 12.30
CA LYS A 293 12.71 -0.65 12.18
C LYS A 293 11.37 -0.50 12.88
N ILE A 294 10.30 -0.87 12.18
CA ILE A 294 8.93 -0.83 12.70
C ILE A 294 8.70 -2.01 13.63
N GLU A 295 8.30 -1.69 14.86
CA GLU A 295 7.95 -2.67 15.89
C GLU A 295 6.43 -2.86 15.98
N PHE A 296 5.68 -1.75 15.90
CA PHE A 296 4.21 -1.78 15.90
C PHE A 296 3.64 -0.82 14.86
N TRP A 297 2.51 -1.20 14.28
CA TRP A 297 1.66 -0.35 13.47
C TRP A 297 0.21 -0.51 13.93
N LYS A 298 -0.47 0.61 14.18
CA LYS A 298 -1.84 0.65 14.74
C LYS A 298 -2.00 -0.16 16.05
N GLY A 299 -0.93 -0.26 16.84
CA GLY A 299 -0.92 -1.00 18.10
C GLY A 299 -0.66 -2.50 17.97
N HIS A 300 -0.48 -3.03 16.76
CA HIS A 300 -0.21 -4.45 16.51
C HIS A 300 1.22 -4.66 15.98
N ASN A 301 1.85 -5.77 16.36
CA ASN A 301 3.16 -6.22 15.85
C ASN A 301 3.03 -7.29 14.75
N THR A 302 1.80 -7.70 14.45
CA THR A 302 1.43 -8.60 13.34
C THR A 302 0.18 -8.07 12.65
N LEU A 303 0.05 -8.32 11.36
CA LEU A 303 -1.13 -8.09 10.55
C LEU A 303 -2.15 -9.21 10.75
N GLU A 304 -3.38 -8.95 10.31
CA GLU A 304 -4.47 -9.93 10.30
C GLU A 304 -5.00 -10.20 8.87
N ASN A 305 -4.35 -9.60 7.87
CA ASN A 305 -4.81 -9.61 6.47
C ASN A 305 -4.56 -10.95 5.76
N TRP A 306 -3.60 -11.74 6.22
CA TRP A 306 -3.18 -12.97 5.56
C TRP A 306 -3.62 -14.20 6.35
N LEU A 307 -3.84 -15.31 5.64
CA LEU A 307 -4.20 -16.56 6.28
C LEU A 307 -3.09 -17.05 7.22
N ASN A 308 -3.50 -17.54 8.38
CA ASN A 308 -2.63 -18.20 9.34
C ASN A 308 -2.22 -19.60 8.87
N ASN A 309 -1.17 -20.15 9.50
CA ASN A 309 -0.72 -21.49 9.16
C ASN A 309 -1.77 -22.56 9.56
N PRO A 310 -1.75 -23.74 8.94
CA PRO A 310 -2.49 -24.90 9.44
C PRO A 310 -2.21 -25.12 10.93
N GLY A 311 -3.26 -25.21 11.75
CA GLY A 311 -3.12 -25.28 13.22
C GLY A 311 -3.21 -23.94 13.96
N GLY A 312 -3.50 -22.84 13.25
CA GLY A 312 -3.90 -21.56 13.86
C GLY A 312 -2.76 -20.64 14.30
N SER A 313 -1.51 -21.02 14.08
CA SER A 313 -0.36 -20.14 14.38
C SER A 313 -0.24 -19.00 13.36
N THR A 314 0.21 -17.83 13.82
CA THR A 314 0.37 -16.65 12.96
C THR A 314 1.33 -16.94 11.81
N SER A 315 0.86 -16.72 10.58
CA SER A 315 1.68 -16.90 9.37
C SER A 315 2.81 -15.88 9.29
N MET A 316 3.91 -16.29 8.65
CA MET A 316 5.00 -15.36 8.32
C MET A 316 4.49 -14.17 7.49
N CYS A 317 3.48 -14.35 6.64
CA CYS A 317 2.88 -13.28 5.84
C CYS A 317 2.29 -12.15 6.68
N ASN A 318 1.87 -12.45 7.92
CA ASN A 318 1.33 -11.48 8.86
C ASN A 318 2.40 -10.77 9.68
N LYS A 319 3.69 -11.08 9.51
CA LYS A 319 4.72 -10.40 10.29
C LYS A 319 4.84 -8.93 9.87
N ILE A 320 5.10 -8.03 10.82
CA ILE A 320 5.55 -6.66 10.54
C ILE A 320 7.07 -6.62 10.75
N ASN A 321 7.81 -6.18 9.73
CA ASN A 321 9.28 -6.14 9.78
C ASN A 321 9.84 -5.12 8.78
N GLY A 322 11.08 -4.69 8.99
CA GLY A 322 11.72 -3.70 8.11
C GLY A 322 11.42 -2.25 8.51
N THR A 323 11.84 -1.32 7.66
CA THR A 323 11.63 0.13 7.85
C THR A 323 10.50 0.64 6.95
N ASP A 324 10.18 1.94 7.03
CA ASP A 324 9.20 2.63 6.17
C ASP A 324 9.78 3.01 4.78
N ALA A 325 10.96 2.50 4.42
CA ALA A 325 11.76 2.87 3.24
C ALA A 325 12.34 4.29 3.22
N SER A 326 12.05 5.14 4.21
CA SER A 326 12.58 6.52 4.23
C SER A 326 14.06 6.55 4.62
N SER A 327 14.49 5.56 5.42
CA SER A 327 15.87 5.37 5.84
C SER A 327 16.14 3.89 6.15
N PHE A 328 17.42 3.53 6.19
CA PHE A 328 17.87 2.19 6.52
C PHE A 328 18.99 2.24 7.57
N PRO A 329 19.14 1.19 8.39
CA PRO A 329 20.25 1.08 9.33
C PRO A 329 21.62 1.19 8.64
N PRO A 330 22.67 1.68 9.33
CA PRO A 330 24.03 1.80 8.79
C PRO A 330 24.72 0.45 8.62
N PHE A 331 25.92 0.48 8.01
CA PHE A 331 26.84 -0.66 7.88
C PHE A 331 26.28 -1.84 7.06
N ARG A 332 25.44 -1.54 6.07
CA ARG A 332 24.83 -2.54 5.17
C ARG A 332 25.87 -3.23 4.30
N GLN A 333 25.74 -4.54 4.16
CA GLN A 333 26.54 -5.34 3.22
C GLN A 333 25.80 -5.52 1.89
N LYS A 334 26.54 -5.83 0.81
CA LYS A 334 25.97 -5.92 -0.54
C LYS A 334 25.00 -7.10 -0.71
N ASP A 335 25.20 -8.15 0.07
CA ASP A 335 24.45 -9.39 0.10
C ASP A 335 23.34 -9.41 1.16
N GLU A 336 23.16 -8.30 1.89
CA GLU A 336 22.18 -8.22 2.98
C GLU A 336 20.79 -7.80 2.48
N ASP A 337 19.79 -8.60 2.82
CA ASP A 337 18.40 -8.34 2.47
C ASP A 337 17.82 -7.16 3.25
N LEU A 338 17.26 -6.20 2.51
CA LEU A 338 16.50 -5.08 3.06
C LEU A 338 15.01 -5.40 3.04
N TYR A 339 14.37 -5.27 4.19
CA TYR A 339 12.92 -5.42 4.34
C TYR A 339 12.26 -4.06 4.52
N ILE A 340 11.11 -3.89 3.89
CA ILE A 340 10.30 -2.67 3.96
C ILE A 340 8.88 -3.06 4.25
N PHE A 341 8.32 -2.48 5.32
CA PHE A 341 6.90 -2.57 5.58
C PHE A 341 6.15 -1.49 4.81
N SER A 342 5.25 -1.91 3.92
CA SER A 342 4.31 -1.00 3.25
C SER A 342 2.92 -1.20 3.82
N ALA A 343 2.44 -0.17 4.54
CA ALA A 343 1.06 -0.12 5.01
C ALA A 343 0.05 -0.16 3.85
N ASP A 344 0.44 0.32 2.67
CA ASP A 344 -0.43 0.41 1.48
C ASP A 344 -0.68 -0.95 0.84
N VAL A 345 0.31 -1.85 0.91
CA VAL A 345 0.22 -3.21 0.36
C VAL A 345 -0.06 -4.25 1.46
N CYS A 346 -0.15 -3.80 2.72
CA CYS A 346 -0.36 -4.64 3.91
C CYS A 346 0.65 -5.80 4.00
N ARG A 347 1.94 -5.55 3.74
CA ARG A 347 3.00 -6.58 3.80
C ARG A 347 4.40 -5.99 3.95
N TYR A 348 5.37 -6.81 4.36
CA TYR A 348 6.76 -6.38 4.62
C TYR A 348 7.84 -6.90 3.65
N ASP A 349 7.48 -7.80 2.73
CA ASP A 349 8.43 -8.60 1.97
C ASP A 349 8.76 -7.97 0.60
N MET A 350 9.33 -6.76 0.61
CA MET A 350 9.93 -6.15 -0.57
C MET A 350 11.45 -6.17 -0.42
N LYS A 351 12.10 -7.16 -1.03
CA LYS A 351 13.56 -7.30 -1.04
C LYS A 351 14.18 -6.35 -2.07
N PHE A 352 15.04 -5.45 -1.60
CA PHE A 352 15.80 -4.55 -2.47
C PHE A 352 17.22 -5.08 -2.69
N TYR A 353 17.67 -5.04 -3.94
CA TYR A 353 19.06 -5.30 -4.31
C TYR A 353 19.79 -3.99 -4.53
N PHE A 354 20.95 -3.83 -3.88
CA PHE A 354 21.82 -2.68 -4.13
C PHE A 354 22.51 -2.84 -5.49
N PHE A 355 22.04 -2.12 -6.50
CA PHE A 355 22.81 -1.88 -7.71
C PHE A 355 23.78 -0.72 -7.48
N HIS A 356 25.06 -0.95 -7.71
CA HIS A 356 26.07 0.11 -7.62
C HIS A 356 25.85 1.10 -8.77
N ARG A 357 25.22 2.23 -8.49
CA ARG A 357 25.29 3.42 -9.35
C ARG A 357 26.25 4.40 -8.70
N HIS A 358 27.26 4.84 -9.44
CA HIS A 358 28.00 6.04 -9.10
C HIS A 358 27.05 7.23 -9.24
N ILE A 359 26.42 7.62 -8.14
CA ILE A 359 25.74 8.91 -8.05
C ILE A 359 26.85 9.93 -7.80
N ASN A 360 27.18 10.72 -8.83
CA ASN A 360 28.19 11.76 -8.71
C ASN A 360 27.72 12.77 -7.66
N PHE A 361 28.51 12.93 -6.59
CA PHE A 361 28.24 13.85 -5.47
C PHE A 361 28.03 15.31 -5.93
N VAL A 362 28.49 15.65 -7.14
CA VAL A 362 28.37 16.97 -7.76
C VAL A 362 26.99 17.21 -8.37
N SER A 363 26.28 16.19 -8.88
CA SER A 363 24.95 16.41 -9.50
C SER A 363 23.85 16.64 -8.46
N PHE A 364 24.02 16.15 -7.23
CA PHE A 364 23.05 16.38 -6.16
C PHE A 364 22.99 17.85 -5.71
N PHE A 365 24.09 18.60 -5.87
CA PHE A 365 24.14 20.02 -5.53
C PHE A 365 23.74 20.95 -6.68
N SER A 366 23.84 20.54 -7.95
CA SER A 366 23.32 21.38 -9.05
C SER A 366 21.80 21.43 -9.08
N ASP A 367 21.13 20.35 -8.64
CA ASP A 367 19.66 20.27 -8.59
C ASP A 367 19.05 20.97 -7.36
N LEU A 368 19.88 21.35 -6.38
CA LEU A 368 19.48 22.15 -5.21
C LEU A 368 19.77 23.66 -5.39
N LEU A 369 20.40 24.06 -6.50
CA LEU A 369 20.79 25.46 -6.78
C LEU A 369 20.19 26.03 -8.07
N ASN A 370 19.20 25.37 -8.67
CA ASN A 370 18.40 25.92 -9.77
C ASN A 370 16.94 26.08 -9.37
#